data_AF-J0D2Y2-F1
#
_entry.id   AF-J0D2Y2-F1
#
_cell.length_a   1.000
_cell.length_b   1.000
_cell.length_c   1.000
_cell.angle_alpha   90.00
_cell.angle_beta   90.00
_cell.angle_gamma   90.00
#
_symmetry.space_group_name_H-M   'P 1'
#
loop_
_entity.id
_entity.type
_entity.pdbx_description
1 polymer ?
#
loop_
_entity_poly.entity_id
_entity_poly.type
_entity_poly.pdbx_seq_one_letter_code
_entity_poly.pdbx_strand_id
1 'polypeptide(L)'
;MPSVTGFIKSVSGTKFVAVFLIDGLNYNFPGNFNPSVQTFESDNATLTYDNTNELTSTREFEGQIGTTSVKITLANGPTIEGTLNMPISPASTVSGTGVWTEN
;
A
#
# COMPACT_ATOMS: atom_id res chain seq x y z
N MET A 1 16.02 -7.62 -4.82
CA MET A 1 14.75 -7.20 -4.22
C MET A 1 14.84 -7.14 -2.70
N PRO A 2 15.25 -5.98 -2.12
CA PRO A 2 15.05 -5.68 -0.71
C PRO A 2 13.56 -5.69 -0.31
N SER A 3 13.31 -5.89 0.98
CA SER A 3 11.99 -5.71 1.58
C SER A 3 12.08 -5.01 2.92
N VAL A 4 11.01 -4.30 3.28
CA VAL A 4 10.92 -3.54 4.52
C VAL A 4 9.51 -3.63 5.10
N THR A 5 9.41 -3.74 6.41
CA THR A 5 8.13 -3.75 7.13
C THR A 5 7.67 -2.32 7.42
N GLY A 6 6.37 -2.11 7.36
CA GLY A 6 5.68 -0.88 7.67
C GLY A 6 4.20 -1.16 7.86
N PHE A 7 3.36 -0.18 7.54
CA PHE A 7 1.91 -0.34 7.63
C PHE A 7 1.20 0.18 6.39
N ILE A 8 -0.02 -0.28 6.20
CA ILE A 8 -0.98 0.30 5.26
C ILE A 8 -2.36 0.34 5.92
N LYS A 9 -3.06 1.45 5.76
CA LYS A 9 -4.43 1.60 6.25
C LYS A 9 -5.28 2.48 5.36
N SER A 10 -6.57 2.19 5.33
CA SER A 10 -7.55 3.10 4.77
C SER A 10 -7.71 4.33 5.69
N VAL A 11 -7.78 5.51 5.09
CA VAL A 11 -8.13 6.78 5.74
C VAL A 11 -9.62 7.07 5.56
N SER A 12 -10.16 6.75 4.38
CA SER A 12 -11.58 6.75 4.06
C SER A 12 -11.85 5.70 2.98
N GLY A 13 -13.11 5.49 2.59
CA GLY A 13 -13.47 4.43 1.64
C GLY A 13 -12.64 4.44 0.34
N THR A 14 -12.23 5.61 -0.17
CA THR A 14 -11.37 5.71 -1.36
C THR A 14 -9.94 6.12 -1.05
N LYS A 15 -9.55 6.41 0.18
CA LYS A 15 -8.21 6.94 0.50
C LYS A 15 -7.46 5.98 1.39
N PHE A 16 -6.15 5.86 1.16
CA PHE A 16 -5.27 5.10 2.03
C PHE A 16 -3.94 5.81 2.21
N VAL A 17 -3.16 5.34 3.18
CA VAL A 17 -1.76 5.69 3.34
C VAL A 17 -0.98 4.42 3.69
N ALA A 18 0.18 4.25 3.07
CA ALA A 18 1.18 3.27 3.46
C ALA A 18 2.48 4.00 3.87
N VAL A 19 3.18 3.49 4.88
CA VAL A 19 4.42 4.11 5.38
C VAL A 19 5.46 3.04 5.68
N PHE A 20 6.67 3.27 5.20
CA PHE A 20 7.82 2.37 5.35
C PHE A 20 9.07 3.16 5.75
N LEU A 21 9.85 2.63 6.71
CA LEU A 21 11.09 3.25 7.17
C LEU A 21 12.28 2.61 6.46
N ILE A 22 12.89 3.31 5.51
CA ILE A 22 14.03 2.83 4.71
C ILE A 22 15.23 3.72 5.04
N ASP A 23 16.32 3.12 5.52
CA ASP A 23 17.56 3.83 5.87
C ASP A 23 17.36 5.06 6.80
N GLY A 24 16.34 5.00 7.67
CA GLY A 24 16.01 6.06 8.61
C GLY A 24 15.07 7.16 8.07
N LEU A 25 14.62 7.05 6.82
CA LEU A 25 13.70 7.99 6.16
C LEU A 25 12.29 7.39 6.01
N ASN A 26 11.25 8.20 6.18
CA ASN A 26 9.87 7.75 6.03
C ASN A 26 9.41 7.89 4.58
N TYR A 27 9.24 6.75 3.91
CA TYR A 27 8.62 6.67 2.60
C TYR A 27 7.12 6.50 2.78
N ASN A 28 6.37 7.55 2.44
CA ASN A 28 4.92 7.57 2.53
C ASN A 28 4.32 7.41 1.13
N PHE A 29 3.27 6.60 1.03
CA PHE A 29 2.50 6.40 -0.19
C PHE A 29 1.01 6.61 0.08
N PRO A 30 0.56 7.87 0.25
CA PRO A 30 -0.87 8.18 0.20
C PRO A 30 -1.40 7.96 -1.22
N GLY A 31 -2.60 7.39 -1.31
CA GLY A 31 -3.23 7.12 -2.59
C GLY A 31 -4.74 7.02 -2.52
N ASN A 32 -5.34 6.84 -3.69
CA ASN A 32 -6.77 6.68 -3.83
C ASN A 32 -7.11 5.33 -4.48
N PHE A 33 -8.01 4.57 -3.87
CA PHE A 33 -8.63 3.38 -4.43
C PHE A 33 -9.81 3.74 -5.33
N ASN A 34 -9.98 2.93 -6.38
CA ASN A 34 -11.17 2.85 -7.21
C ASN A 34 -11.47 1.36 -7.49
N PRO A 35 -12.64 0.83 -7.08
CA PRO A 35 -13.73 1.48 -6.34
C PRO A 35 -13.38 1.74 -4.86
N SER A 36 -14.33 2.30 -4.10
CA SER A 36 -14.21 2.44 -2.64
C SER A 36 -14.23 1.08 -1.93
N VAL A 37 -13.47 0.95 -0.85
CA VAL A 37 -13.33 -0.28 -0.04
C VAL A 37 -13.81 -0.07 1.39
N GLN A 38 -14.04 -1.17 2.11
CA GLN A 38 -14.25 -1.15 3.55
C GLN A 38 -12.99 -0.68 4.28
N THR A 39 -13.16 -0.01 5.41
CA THR A 39 -12.03 0.40 6.26
C THR A 39 -11.21 -0.82 6.71
N PHE A 40 -9.90 -0.74 6.56
CA PHE A 40 -8.95 -1.77 6.98
C PHE A 40 -7.65 -1.16 7.49
N GLU A 41 -6.89 -1.96 8.23
CA GLU A 41 -5.54 -1.65 8.69
C GLU A 41 -4.69 -2.92 8.66
N SER A 42 -3.42 -2.77 8.32
CA SER A 42 -2.39 -3.81 8.38
C SER A 42 -1.13 -3.18 8.94
N ASP A 43 -0.81 -3.49 10.20
CA ASP A 43 0.36 -2.93 10.90
C ASP A 43 1.68 -3.66 10.59
N ASN A 44 1.60 -4.77 9.85
CA ASN A 44 2.74 -5.59 9.47
C ASN A 44 2.79 -5.80 7.96
N ALA A 45 2.63 -4.70 7.22
CA ALA A 45 2.74 -4.70 5.77
C ALA A 45 4.21 -4.74 5.36
N THR A 46 4.51 -5.40 4.25
CA THR A 46 5.84 -5.52 3.66
C THR A 46 5.84 -4.82 2.32
N LEU A 47 6.71 -3.83 2.17
CA LEU A 47 7.07 -3.25 0.87
C LEU A 47 8.23 -4.03 0.31
N THR A 48 8.07 -4.50 -0.92
CA THR A 48 9.11 -5.17 -1.70
C THR A 48 9.40 -4.32 -2.93
N TYR A 49 10.67 -4.03 -3.18
CA TYR A 49 11.13 -3.10 -4.22
C TYR A 49 12.54 -3.50 -4.67
N ASP A 50 13.03 -3.00 -5.81
CA ASP A 50 14.39 -3.28 -6.25
C ASP A 50 15.37 -2.16 -5.93
N ASN A 51 14.94 -0.90 -6.03
CA ASN A 51 15.74 0.27 -5.69
C ASN A 51 14.87 1.47 -5.30
N THR A 52 15.41 2.41 -4.53
CA THR A 52 14.65 3.57 -4.03
C THR A 52 14.17 4.53 -5.12
N ASN A 53 14.74 4.51 -6.33
CA ASN A 53 14.21 5.34 -7.44
C ASN A 53 12.81 4.91 -7.87
N GLU A 54 12.40 3.68 -7.56
CA GLU A 54 11.02 3.20 -7.77
C GLU A 54 10.02 3.81 -6.79
N LEU A 55 10.50 4.29 -5.64
CA LEU A 55 9.72 4.87 -4.55
C LEU A 55 9.64 6.39 -4.69
N THR A 56 9.36 6.84 -5.91
CA THR A 56 9.29 8.27 -6.26
C THR A 56 8.09 8.54 -7.14
N SER A 57 7.65 9.81 -7.16
CA SER A 57 6.60 10.34 -8.04
C SER A 57 5.22 9.68 -7.87
N THR A 58 4.29 10.02 -8.76
CA THR A 58 2.96 9.41 -8.83
C THR A 58 3.04 8.07 -9.55
N ARG A 59 2.43 7.05 -8.97
CA ARG A 59 2.37 5.68 -9.51
C ARG A 59 0.95 5.18 -9.55
N GLU A 60 0.59 4.61 -10.68
CA GLU A 60 -0.60 3.76 -10.79
C GLU A 60 -0.35 2.43 -10.09
N PHE A 61 -1.42 1.79 -9.62
CA PHE A 61 -1.36 0.48 -9.02
C PHE A 61 -2.64 -0.32 -9.30
N GLU A 62 -2.50 -1.63 -9.20
CA GLU A 62 -3.61 -2.59 -9.11
C GLU A 62 -3.47 -3.41 -7.83
N GLY A 63 -4.56 -3.94 -7.31
CA GLY A 63 -4.50 -4.69 -6.06
C GLY A 63 -5.79 -5.37 -5.64
N GLN A 64 -5.69 -6.07 -4.53
CA GLN A 64 -6.79 -6.75 -3.87
C GLN A 64 -6.76 -6.44 -2.37
N ILE A 65 -7.88 -5.94 -1.86
CA ILE A 65 -8.17 -5.92 -0.43
C ILE A 65 -8.99 -7.18 -0.15
N GLY A 66 -8.30 -8.26 0.23
CA GLY A 66 -8.89 -9.54 0.59
C GLY A 66 -9.60 -9.47 1.94
N THR A 67 -10.25 -10.57 2.33
CA THR A 67 -10.93 -10.63 3.63
C THR A 67 -9.96 -10.66 4.81
N THR A 68 -8.72 -11.10 4.61
CA THR A 68 -7.70 -11.21 5.66
C THR A 68 -6.35 -10.64 5.25
N SER A 69 -6.20 -10.19 4.01
CA SER A 69 -4.94 -9.69 3.47
C SER A 69 -5.15 -8.50 2.55
N VAL A 70 -4.08 -7.73 2.35
CA VAL A 70 -4.00 -6.66 1.36
C VAL A 70 -2.80 -6.93 0.46
N LYS A 71 -2.98 -6.72 -0.85
CA LYS A 71 -1.90 -6.75 -1.83
C LYS A 71 -2.11 -5.63 -2.85
N ILE A 72 -1.09 -4.82 -3.05
CA ILE A 72 -1.04 -3.77 -4.07
C ILE A 72 0.26 -3.92 -4.86
N THR A 73 0.19 -3.80 -6.18
CA THR A 73 1.33 -3.82 -7.10
C THR A 73 1.33 -2.52 -7.88
N LEU A 74 2.40 -1.74 -7.72
CA LEU A 74 2.62 -0.50 -8.45
C LEU A 74 3.06 -0.83 -9.88
N ALA A 75 2.64 -0.02 -10.85
CA ALA A 75 2.90 -0.25 -12.27
C ALA A 75 4.40 -0.30 -12.62
N ASN A 76 5.26 0.30 -11.78
CA ASN A 76 6.70 0.30 -11.95
C ASN A 76 7.44 -0.81 -11.19
N GLY A 77 6.73 -1.77 -10.57
CA GLY A 77 7.32 -2.95 -9.94
C GLY A 77 7.01 -3.15 -8.45
N PRO A 78 7.16 -2.14 -7.56
CA PRO A 78 7.05 -2.36 -6.13
C PRO A 78 5.71 -2.98 -5.69
N THR A 79 5.76 -3.81 -4.67
CA THR A 79 4.57 -4.45 -4.09
C THR A 79 4.45 -4.16 -2.61
N ILE A 80 3.21 -3.93 -2.17
CA ILE A 80 2.84 -3.76 -0.77
C ILE A 80 1.91 -4.91 -0.41
N GLU A 81 2.31 -5.76 0.52
CA GLU A 81 1.53 -6.93 0.95
C GLU A 81 1.45 -7.00 2.47
N GLY A 82 0.31 -7.40 3.03
CA GLY A 82 0.16 -7.51 4.48
C GLY A 82 -1.06 -8.30 4.91
N THR A 83 -1.03 -8.81 6.13
CA THR A 83 -2.20 -9.39 6.79
C THR A 83 -3.00 -8.29 7.45
N LEU A 84 -4.31 -8.27 7.27
CA LEU A 84 -5.19 -7.30 7.92
C LEU A 84 -5.26 -7.57 9.42
N ASN A 85 -5.25 -6.51 10.22
CA ASN A 85 -5.41 -6.59 11.68
C ASN A 85 -6.75 -7.20 12.08
N MET A 86 -7.80 -6.90 11.31
CA MET A 86 -9.13 -7.46 11.45
C MET A 86 -9.66 -7.88 10.07
N PRO A 87 -10.38 -9.01 10.00
CA PRO A 87 -10.95 -9.44 8.74
C PRO A 87 -12.05 -8.50 8.27
N ILE A 88 -12.15 -8.33 6.95
CA ILE A 88 -13.18 -7.53 6.28
C ILE A 88 -14.05 -8.41 5.37
N SER A 89 -15.22 -7.91 4.98
CA SER A 89 -16.08 -8.59 4.01
C SER A 89 -17.07 -7.57 3.40
N PRO A 90 -17.19 -7.50 2.05
CA PRO A 90 -16.57 -8.38 1.07
C PRO A 90 -15.12 -8.01 0.74
N ALA A 91 -14.40 -8.95 0.11
CA ALA A 91 -13.13 -8.64 -0.56
C ALA A 91 -13.37 -7.72 -1.76
N SER A 92 -12.40 -6.86 -2.08
CA SER A 92 -12.49 -5.87 -3.16
C SER A 92 -11.25 -5.94 -4.05
N THR A 93 -11.46 -5.92 -5.38
CA THR A 93 -10.38 -5.64 -6.34
C THR A 93 -10.33 -4.14 -6.56
N VAL A 94 -9.13 -3.56 -6.54
CA VAL A 94 -8.93 -2.12 -6.61
C VAL A 94 -7.86 -1.76 -7.63
N SER A 95 -7.99 -0.56 -8.18
CA SER A 95 -6.94 0.13 -8.92
C SER A 95 -6.85 1.57 -8.43
N GLY A 96 -5.82 2.30 -8.83
CA GLY A 96 -5.76 3.73 -8.56
C GLY A 96 -4.38 4.32 -8.67
N THR A 97 -4.19 5.46 -8.02
CA THR A 97 -2.93 6.21 -8.04
C THR A 97 -2.53 6.60 -6.63
N GLY A 98 -1.24 6.48 -6.32
CA GLY A 98 -0.62 7.06 -5.13
C GLY A 98 0.61 7.88 -5.49
N VAL A 99 1.10 8.66 -4.53
CA VAL A 99 2.32 9.46 -4.71
C VAL A 99 3.30 9.10 -3.61
N TRP A 100 4.54 8.82 -3.99
CA TRP A 100 5.61 8.66 -3.01
C TRP A 100 6.11 10.01 -2.52
N THR A 101 6.22 10.15 -1.20
CA THR A 101 6.86 11.30 -0.54
C THR A 101 7.84 10.80 0.51
N GLU A 102 9.04 11.37 0.51
CA GLU A 102 10.09 11.13 1.49
C GLU A 102 10.07 12.24 2.55
N ASN A 103 10.10 11.88 3.83
CA ASN A 103 10.17 12.81 4.97
C ASN A 103 11.19 12.35 6.01
#